data_AF-A0A1Q3QQD3-F1
#
_entry.id   AF-A0A1Q3QQD3-F1
#
_cell.length_a   1.000
_cell.length_b   1.000
_cell.length_c   1.000
_cell.angle_alpha   90.00
_cell.angle_beta   90.00
_cell.angle_gamma   90.00
#
_symmetry.space_group_name_H-M   'P 1'
#
loop_
_entity.id
_entity.type
_entity.pdbx_description
1 polymer ?
#
loop_
_entity_poly.entity_id
_entity_poly.type
_entity_poly.pdbx_seq_one_letter_code
_entity_poly.pdbx_strand_id
1 'polypeptide(L)'
;MGAIAGVALTIGIFLYIFWPERNPFIQADKTRVDYLRERKDVIYENLRDLNFEYLAGKYPEQDYTEQRAGLEDEAARVLAEIDRLNARGEIGRRSRI
;
A
#
# COMPACT_ATOMS: atom_id res chain seq x y z
N MET A 1 10.39 -29.32 -46.78
CA MET A 1 11.22 -28.45 -45.94
C MET A 1 10.46 -27.23 -45.42
N GLY A 2 9.81 -26.41 -46.28
CA GLY A 2 9.07 -25.23 -45.82
C GLY A 2 7.90 -25.50 -44.84
N ALA A 3 7.15 -26.59 -45.04
CA ALA A 3 6.04 -26.95 -44.14
C ALA A 3 6.50 -27.28 -42.71
N ILE A 4 7.64 -27.95 -42.58
CA ILE A 4 8.23 -28.30 -41.28
C ILE A 4 8.73 -27.03 -40.56
N ALA A 5 9.35 -26.12 -41.31
CA ALA A 5 9.75 -24.82 -40.78
C ALA A 5 8.55 -23.98 -40.33
N GLY A 6 7.44 -24.01 -41.08
CA GLY A 6 6.19 -23.34 -40.70
C GLY A 6 5.62 -23.88 -39.40
N VAL A 7 5.51 -25.20 -39.27
CA VAL A 7 4.98 -25.85 -38.05
C VAL A 7 5.87 -25.56 -36.83
N ALA A 8 7.19 -25.60 -36.99
CA ALA A 8 8.12 -25.28 -35.91
C ALA A 8 7.98 -23.82 -35.44
N LEU A 9 7.82 -22.88 -36.39
CA LEU A 9 7.66 -21.46 -36.09
C LEU A 9 6.30 -21.17 -35.43
N THR A 10 5.24 -21.84 -35.87
CA THR A 10 3.93 -21.79 -35.20
C THR A 10 4.03 -22.27 -33.76
N ILE A 11 4.62 -23.45 -33.51
CA ILE A 11 4.80 -23.97 -32.16
C ILE A 11 5.64 -23.01 -31.29
N GLY A 12 6.70 -22.43 -31.84
CA GLY A 12 7.52 -21.43 -31.14
C GLY A 12 6.74 -20.18 -30.74
N ILE A 13 5.89 -19.65 -31.63
CA ILE A 13 5.02 -18.49 -31.33
C ILE A 13 3.99 -18.86 -30.27
N PHE A 14 3.37 -20.05 -30.37
CA PHE A 14 2.43 -20.52 -29.36
C PHE A 14 3.11 -20.65 -28.00
N LEU A 15 4.30 -21.24 -27.94
CA LEU A 15 5.08 -21.34 -26.70
C LEU A 15 5.48 -19.96 -26.16
N TYR A 16 5.76 -18.98 -27.02
CA TYR A 16 6.08 -17.61 -26.61
C TYR A 16 4.85 -16.87 -26.06
N ILE A 17 3.70 -16.97 -26.73
CA ILE A 17 2.44 -16.35 -26.28
C ILE A 17 1.91 -17.00 -25.01
N PHE A 18 1.96 -18.33 -24.94
CA PHE A 18 1.57 -19.09 -23.76
C PHE A 18 2.68 -19.17 -22.72
N TRP A 19 3.87 -18.61 -22.97
CA TRP A 19 4.87 -18.48 -21.93
C TRP A 19 4.29 -17.53 -20.89
N PRO A 20 3.98 -17.99 -19.68
CA PRO A 20 3.47 -17.11 -18.67
C PRO A 20 4.60 -16.15 -18.32
N GLU A 21 4.50 -14.92 -18.81
CA GLU A 21 5.19 -13.76 -18.25
C GLU A 21 5.03 -13.89 -16.73
N ARG A 22 6.13 -14.06 -16.00
CA ARG A 22 6.14 -14.39 -14.57
C ARG A 22 5.07 -13.56 -13.84
N ASN A 23 4.00 -14.23 -13.43
CA ASN A 23 2.89 -13.74 -12.62
C ASN A 23 2.70 -12.20 -12.57
N PRO A 24 1.84 -11.60 -13.40
CA PRO A 24 1.32 -10.25 -13.17
C PRO A 24 0.56 -10.12 -11.83
N PHE A 25 0.29 -11.26 -11.16
CA PHE A 25 -0.34 -11.38 -9.85
C PHE A 25 0.62 -11.65 -8.70
N ILE A 26 1.93 -11.40 -8.82
CA ILE A 26 2.70 -11.07 -7.61
C ILE A 26 2.23 -9.66 -7.17
N GLN A 27 0.96 -9.54 -6.78
CA GLN A 27 0.56 -8.53 -5.83
C GLN A 27 1.35 -8.92 -4.59
N ALA A 28 2.52 -8.31 -4.44
CA ALA A 28 3.36 -8.47 -3.27
C ALA A 28 2.41 -8.38 -2.07
N ASP A 29 2.20 -9.49 -1.35
CA ASP A 29 1.26 -9.55 -0.23
C ASP A 29 1.47 -8.27 0.58
N LYS A 30 0.43 -7.42 0.64
CA LYS A 30 0.52 -6.12 1.30
C LYS A 30 1.00 -6.43 2.71
N THR A 31 2.21 -5.99 3.03
CA THR A 31 2.80 -6.28 4.33
C THR A 31 1.95 -5.55 5.37
N ARG A 32 1.89 -6.06 6.61
CA ARG A 32 1.23 -5.34 7.71
C ARG A 32 1.70 -3.87 7.80
N VAL A 33 2.99 -3.64 7.52
CA VAL A 33 3.59 -2.30 7.43
C VAL A 33 2.95 -1.43 6.34
N ASP A 34 2.70 -1.99 5.16
CA ASP A 34 2.13 -1.24 4.02
C ASP A 34 0.71 -0.78 4.34
N TYR A 35 -0.09 -1.65 4.97
CA TYR A 35 -1.41 -1.29 5.48
C TYR A 35 -1.36 -0.17 6.54
N LEU A 36 -0.41 -0.26 7.47
CA LEU A 36 -0.25 0.78 8.51
C LEU A 36 0.18 2.13 7.93
N ARG A 37 1.00 2.13 6.86
CA ARG A 37 1.37 3.35 6.14
C ARG A 37 0.17 4.00 5.47
N GLU A 38 -0.64 3.20 4.77
CA GLU A 38 -1.89 3.65 4.15
C GLU A 38 -2.85 4.23 5.19
N ARG A 39 -2.99 3.56 6.35
CA ARG A 39 -3.81 4.07 7.46
C ARG A 39 -3.30 5.38 8.05
N LYS A 40 -1.99 5.53 8.21
CA LYS A 40 -1.35 6.78 8.66
C LYS A 40 -1.68 7.93 7.70
N ASP A 41 -1.62 7.68 6.39
CA ASP A 41 -1.93 8.71 5.38
C ASP A 41 -3.41 9.15 5.47
N VAL A 42 -4.35 8.21 5.64
CA VAL A 42 -5.78 8.52 5.87
C VAL A 42 -5.99 9.38 7.12
N ILE A 43 -5.33 9.07 8.24
CA ILE A 43 -5.47 9.84 9.48
C ILE A 43 -4.95 11.28 9.29
N TYR A 44 -3.86 11.45 8.55
CA TYR A 44 -3.30 12.78 8.26
C TYR A 44 -4.19 13.60 7.33
N GLU A 45 -4.82 12.96 6.33
CA GLU A 45 -5.84 13.63 5.52
C GLU A 45 -7.03 14.06 6.38
N ASN A 46 -7.53 13.18 7.26
CA ASN A 46 -8.63 13.53 8.16
C ASN A 46 -8.28 14.69 9.10
N LEU A 47 -7.05 14.73 9.64
CA LEU A 47 -6.58 15.86 10.46
C LEU A 47 -6.53 17.17 9.66
N ARG A 48 -6.04 17.10 8.43
CA ARG A 48 -5.99 18.25 7.52
C ARG A 48 -7.40 18.76 7.23
N ASP A 49 -8.31 17.86 6.88
CA ASP A 49 -9.68 18.20 6.53
C ASP A 49 -10.43 18.73 7.75
N LEU A 50 -10.25 18.13 8.94
CA LEU A 50 -10.79 18.64 10.20
C LEU A 50 -10.34 20.09 10.48
N ASN A 51 -9.06 20.40 10.27
CA ASN A 51 -8.55 21.76 10.43
C ASN A 51 -9.21 22.72 9.43
N PHE A 52 -9.40 22.31 8.18
CA PHE A 52 -10.09 23.13 7.19
C PHE A 52 -11.55 23.36 7.55
N GLU A 53 -12.27 22.32 7.99
CA GLU A 53 -13.67 22.45 8.40
C GLU A 53 -13.83 23.33 9.65
N TYR A 54 -12.90 23.26 10.60
CA TYR A 54 -12.86 24.16 11.75
C TYR A 54 -12.62 25.62 11.33
N LEU A 55 -11.63 25.88 10.48
CA LEU A 55 -11.36 27.22 9.95
C LEU A 55 -12.53 27.76 9.11
N ALA A 56 -13.33 26.90 8.50
CA ALA A 56 -14.57 27.25 7.81
C ALA A 56 -15.75 27.54 8.76
N GLY A 57 -15.57 27.35 10.08
CA GLY A 57 -16.60 27.60 11.10
C GLY A 57 -17.66 26.51 11.20
N LYS A 58 -17.41 25.30 10.68
CA LYS A 58 -18.37 24.19 10.68
C LYS A 58 -18.52 23.52 12.05
N TYR A 59 -17.50 23.61 12.90
CA TYR A 59 -17.51 23.01 14.24
C TYR A 59 -17.17 24.03 15.33
N PRO A 60 -17.76 23.88 16.53
CA PRO A 60 -17.30 24.58 17.72
C PRO A 60 -15.92 24.06 18.17
N GLU A 61 -15.19 24.90 18.91
CA GLU A 61 -13.82 24.61 19.36
C GLU A 61 -13.72 23.34 20.23
N GLN A 62 -14.75 23.06 21.02
CA GLN A 62 -14.83 21.86 21.86
C GLN A 62 -14.82 20.59 20.99
N ASP A 63 -15.76 20.49 20.04
CA ASP A 63 -15.87 19.34 19.13
C ASP A 63 -14.62 19.18 18.25
N TYR A 64 -14.01 20.29 17.82
CA TYR A 64 -12.76 20.27 17.08
C TYR A 64 -11.63 19.67 17.92
N THR A 65 -11.49 20.11 19.17
CA THR A 65 -10.41 19.66 20.06
C THR A 65 -10.56 18.18 20.40
N GLU A 66 -11.77 17.71 20.66
CA GLU A 66 -12.05 16.30 20.94
C GLU A 66 -11.75 15.41 19.72
N GLN A 67 -12.23 15.79 18.53
CA GLN A 67 -11.97 15.02 17.31
C GLN A 67 -10.49 15.02 16.93
N ARG A 68 -9.82 16.16 17.07
CA ARG A 68 -8.38 16.29 16.81
C ARG A 68 -7.58 15.40 17.75
N ALA A 69 -7.89 15.40 19.05
CA ALA A 69 -7.22 14.55 20.03
C ALA A 69 -7.40 13.06 19.72
N GLY A 70 -8.60 12.64 19.28
CA GLY A 70 -8.86 11.26 18.85
C GLY A 70 -8.01 10.84 17.65
N LEU A 71 -7.92 11.69 16.62
CA LEU A 71 -7.11 11.43 15.43
C LEU A 71 -5.61 11.44 15.74
N GLU A 72 -5.15 12.33 16.61
CA GLU A 72 -3.74 12.39 17.05
C GLU A 72 -3.34 11.14 17.86
N ASP A 73 -4.21 10.64 18.74
CA ASP A 73 -3.98 9.39 19.47
C ASP A 73 -3.95 8.17 18.52
N GLU A 74 -4.84 8.13 17.52
CA GLU A 74 -4.81 7.09 16.49
C GLU A 74 -3.51 7.14 15.67
N ALA A 75 -3.06 8.33 15.27
CA ALA A 75 -1.80 8.52 14.56
C ALA A 75 -0.62 8.02 15.40
N ALA A 76 -0.57 8.39 16.68
CA ALA A 76 0.48 7.96 17.61
C ALA A 76 0.55 6.43 17.73
N ARG A 77 -0.61 5.76 17.83
CA ARG A 77 -0.69 4.29 17.89
C ARG A 77 -0.18 3.64 16.60
N VAL A 78 -0.59 4.16 15.45
CA VAL A 78 -0.18 3.63 14.13
C VAL A 78 1.33 3.80 13.92
N LEU A 79 1.87 4.98 14.23
CA LEU A 79 3.32 5.23 14.13
C LEU A 79 4.11 4.30 15.06
N ALA A 80 3.67 4.12 16.30
CA ALA A 80 4.31 3.19 17.23
C ALA A 80 4.27 1.73 16.73
N GLU A 81 3.18 1.30 16.07
CA GLU A 81 3.11 -0.04 15.48
C GLU A 81 4.07 -0.20 14.29
N ILE A 82 4.16 0.83 13.43
CA ILE A 82 5.13 0.86 12.33
C ILE A 82 6.55 0.73 12.88
N ASP A 83 6.92 1.52 13.88
CA ASP A 83 8.26 1.49 14.47
C ASP A 83 8.59 0.12 15.09
N ARG A 84 7.61 -0.51 15.75
CA ARG A 84 7.76 -1.88 16.29
C ARG A 84 7.96 -2.94 15.20
N LEU A 85 7.34 -2.79 14.04
CA LEU A 85 7.52 -3.73 12.92
C LEU A 85 8.84 -3.47 12.19
N ASN A 86 9.24 -2.21 12.07
CA ASN A 86 10.54 -1.81 11.54
C ASN A 86 11.68 -2.41 12.39
N ALA A 87 11.59 -2.27 13.71
CA ALA A 87 12.57 -2.80 14.66
C ALA A 87 12.65 -4.34 14.63
N ARG A 88 11.54 -5.03 14.36
CA ARG A 88 11.49 -6.50 14.19
C ARG A 88 12.06 -6.99 12.85
N GLY A 89 12.47 -6.09 11.96
CA GLY A 89 13.14 -6.43 10.70
C GLY A 89 12.20 -6.96 9.61
N GLU A 90 10.89 -6.78 9.75
CA GLU A 90 9.91 -7.20 8.73
C GLU A 90 10.12 -6.47 7.39
N ILE A 91 10.65 -5.24 7.42
CA ILE A 91 11.04 -4.50 6.21
C ILE A 91 12.36 -5.01 5.62
N GLY A 92 13.32 -5.41 6.46
CA GLY A 92 14.67 -5.80 6.04
C GLY A 92 14.76 -7.17 5.37
N ARG A 93 13.79 -8.06 5.60
CA ARG A 93 13.80 -9.44 5.09
C ARG A 93 13.54 -9.53 3.57
N ARG A 94 12.82 -8.55 2.99
CA ARG A 94 12.49 -8.50 1.55
C ARG A 94 13.61 -7.93 0.68
N SER A 95 14.51 -7.12 1.24
CA SER A 95 15.64 -6.52 0.48
C SER A 95 16.81 -7.48 0.22
N ARG A 96 16.81 -8.68 0.82
CA ARG A 96 17.90 -9.67 0.70
C ARG A 96 17.49 -10.97 -0.04
N ILE A 97 16.28 -11.03 -0.60
CA ILE A 97 15.78 -12.16 -1.40
C ILE A 97 15.52 -11.65 -2.80
#